data_AF-G0ZHA3-F1
#
_entry.id   AF-G0ZHA3-F1
#
_cell.length_a   1.000
_cell.length_b   1.000
_cell.length_c   1.000
_cell.angle_alpha   90.00
_cell.angle_beta   90.00
_cell.angle_gamma   90.00
#
_symmetry.space_group_name_H-M   'P 1'
#
loop_
_entity.id
_entity.type
_entity.pdbx_description
1 polymer ?
#
loop_
_entity_poly.entity_id
_entity_poly.type
_entity_poly.pdbx_seq_one_letter_code
_entity_poly.pdbx_strand_id
1 'polypeptide(L)' 'CSAVGVLPLSLQYGFPVIEKFLKGARRIDEHFHSAPYENDIPVLLGLLSVWNVSFLGYPARAILPYTQALEKLAPHIQQ' A
#
# COMPACT_ATOMS: atom_id res chain seq x y z
N CYS A 1 7.37 7.84 -3.11
CA CYS A 1 6.66 8.94 -3.79
C CYS A 1 7.64 9.94 -4.39
N SER A 2 8.21 9.63 -5.56
CA SER A 2 9.18 10.51 -6.24
C SER A 2 8.57 11.14 -7.50
N ALA A 3 9.29 12.07 -8.13
CA ALA A 3 8.89 12.77 -9.35
C ALA A 3 8.46 11.81 -10.48
N VAL A 4 9.00 10.58 -10.49
CA VAL A 4 8.66 9.50 -11.45
C VAL A 4 7.15 9.23 -11.51
N GLY A 5 6.46 9.24 -10.37
CA GLY A 5 4.99 9.04 -10.32
C GLY A 5 4.21 10.34 -10.19
N VAL A 6 4.76 11.32 -9.45
CA VAL A 6 4.07 12.58 -9.14
C VAL A 6 3.90 13.45 -10.38
N LEU A 7 4.87 13.50 -11.28
CA LEU A 7 4.83 14.32 -12.50
C LEU A 7 3.72 13.88 -13.48
N PRO A 8 3.68 12.63 -13.97
CA PRO A 8 2.66 12.21 -14.93
C PRO A 8 1.24 12.26 -14.34
N LEU A 9 1.09 11.91 -13.05
CA LEU A 9 -0.21 11.96 -12.40
C LEU A 9 -0.70 13.39 -12.15
N SER A 10 0.21 14.33 -11.85
CA SER A 10 -0.14 15.75 -11.69
C SER A 10 -0.54 16.39 -13.01
N LEU A 11 0.06 15.98 -14.14
CA LEU A 11 -0.34 16.42 -15.47
C LEU A 11 -1.74 15.91 -15.85
N GLN A 12 -2.06 14.67 -15.46
CA GLN A 12 -3.34 14.05 -15.80
C GLN A 12 -4.51 14.49 -14.90
N TYR A 13 -4.28 14.63 -13.59
CA TYR A 13 -5.33 14.84 -12.59
C TYR A 13 -5.22 16.17 -11.83
N GLY A 14 -4.18 16.96 -12.11
CA GLY A 14 -3.87 18.18 -11.39
C GLY A 14 -3.09 17.93 -10.09
N PHE A 15 -2.24 18.88 -9.73
CA PHE A 15 -1.45 18.84 -8.49
C PHE A 15 -2.28 18.71 -7.20
N PRO A 16 -3.47 19.35 -7.05
CA PRO A 16 -4.25 19.24 -5.81
C PRO A 16 -4.68 17.81 -5.47
N VAL A 17 -4.98 16.99 -6.49
CA VAL A 17 -5.36 15.58 -6.31
C VAL A 17 -4.16 14.78 -5.80
N ILE A 18 -2.97 15.05 -6.35
CA ILE A 18 -1.74 14.38 -5.94
C ILE A 18 -1.29 14.80 -4.55
N GLU A 19 -1.47 16.07 -4.18
CA GLU A 19 -1.22 16.51 -2.82
C GLU A 19 -2.11 15.76 -1.81
N LYS A 20 -3.39 15.55 -2.13
CA LYS A 20 -4.30 14.74 -1.29
C LYS A 20 -3.84 13.29 -1.19
N PHE A 21 -3.39 12.69 -2.30
CA PHE A 21 -2.83 11.34 -2.30
C PHE A 21 -1.58 11.23 -1.42
N LEU A 22 -0.64 12.18 -1.55
CA LEU A 22 0.60 12.21 -0.75
C LEU A 22 0.31 12.41 0.75
N LYS A 23 -0.67 13.25 1.09
CA LYS A 23 -1.15 13.39 2.48
C LYS A 23 -1.73 12.08 3.02
N GLY A 24 -2.44 11.32 2.20
CA GLY A 24 -2.92 9.99 2.55
C GLY A 24 -1.80 9.00 2.84
N ALA A 25 -0.79 8.95 1.96
CA ALA A 25 0.40 8.10 2.16
C ALA A 25 1.14 8.47 3.45
N ARG A 26 1.36 9.78 3.68
CA ARG A 26 2.00 10.27 4.91
C ARG A 26 1.26 9.88 6.19
N ARG A 27 -0.08 9.85 6.18
CA ARG A 27 -0.86 9.40 7.34
C ARG A 27 -0.59 7.94 7.68
N ILE A 28 -0.41 7.08 6.67
CA ILE A 28 -0.05 5.67 6.90
C ILE A 28 1.38 5.57 7.43
N ASP A 29 2.31 6.38 6.92
CA ASP A 29 3.68 6.44 7.42
C ASP A 29 3.73 6.89 8.90
N GLU A 30 2.95 7.91 9.26
CA GLU A 30 2.82 8.39 10.64
C GLU A 30 2.15 7.34 11.55
N HIS A 31 1.15 6.61 11.05
CA HIS A 31 0.53 5.48 11.76
C HIS A 31 1.56 4.39 12.03
N PHE A 32 2.35 4.00 11.03
CA PHE A 32 3.40 2.99 11.17
C PHE A 32 4.48 3.37 12.19
N HIS A 33 4.80 4.66 12.30
CA HIS A 33 5.81 5.14 13.24
C HIS A 33 5.27 5.30 14.67
N SER A 34 4.01 5.69 14.83
CA SER A 34 3.46 6.12 16.13
C SER A 34 2.49 5.14 16.78
N ALA A 35 1.89 4.22 16.03
CA ALA A 35 0.93 3.27 16.56
C ALA A 35 1.61 2.18 17.40
N PRO A 36 0.99 1.72 18.50
CA PRO A 36 1.44 0.51 19.17
C PRO A 36 1.29 -0.69 18.23
N TYR A 37 2.22 -1.64 18.29
CA TYR A 37 2.31 -2.79 17.36
C TYR A 37 1.00 -3.58 17.21
N GLU A 38 0.19 -3.66 18.27
CA GLU A 38 -1.09 -4.35 18.29
C GLU A 38 -2.18 -3.68 17.44
N ASN A 39 -2.03 -2.38 17.14
CA ASN A 39 -2.95 -1.59 16.33
C ASN A 39 -2.30 -1.11 15.01
N ASP A 40 -1.06 -1.52 14.75
CA ASP A 40 -0.34 -1.15 13.55
C ASP A 40 -0.72 -2.07 12.38
N ILE A 41 -1.54 -1.52 11.48
CA ILE A 41 -2.10 -2.25 10.33
C ILE A 41 -0.98 -2.81 9.43
N PRO A 42 0.03 -2.02 9.01
CA PRO A 42 1.19 -2.54 8.28
C PRO A 42 1.92 -3.68 9.01
N VAL A 43 2.18 -3.55 10.31
CA VAL A 43 2.92 -4.57 11.09
C VAL A 43 2.12 -5.87 11.17
N LEU A 44 0.84 -5.80 11.52
CA LEU A 44 -0.03 -6.97 11.59
C LEU A 44 -0.14 -7.68 10.23
N LEU A 45 -0.27 -6.92 9.13
CA LEU A 45 -0.34 -7.47 7.79
C LEU A 45 0.97 -8.15 7.37
N GLY A 46 2.12 -7.63 7.80
CA GLY A 46 3.42 -8.27 7.64
C GLY A 46 3.55 -9.58 8.45
N LEU A 47 3.18 -9.56 9.73
CA LEU A 47 3.23 -10.74 10.59
C LEU A 47 2.32 -11.86 10.09
N LEU A 48 1.11 -11.53 9.62
CA LEU A 48 0.21 -12.49 8.98
C LEU A 48 0.83 -13.09 7.72
N SER A 49 1.56 -12.30 6.92
CA SER A 49 2.27 -12.83 5.75
C SER A 49 3.36 -13.82 6.16
N VAL A 50 4.18 -13.49 7.17
CA VAL A 50 5.21 -14.39 7.69
C VAL A 50 4.59 -15.65 8.29
N TRP A 51 3.47 -15.52 9.02
CA TRP A 51 2.76 -16.67 9.58
C TRP A 51 2.28 -17.64 8.49
N ASN A 52 1.62 -17.10 7.46
CA ASN A 52 1.09 -17.92 6.36
C ASN A 52 2.20 -18.60 5.54
N VAL A 53 3.30 -17.90 5.28
CA VAL A 53 4.40 -18.44 4.47
C VAL A 53 5.28 -19.40 5.29
N SER A 54 5.72 -18.99 6.47
CA SER A 54 6.73 -19.73 7.25
C SER A 54 6.16 -20.84 8.12
N PHE A 55 4.93 -20.68 8.65
CA PHE A 55 4.33 -21.66 9.58
C PHE A 55 3.28 -22.54 8.91
N LEU A 56 2.42 -21.96 8.08
CA LEU A 56 1.37 -22.70 7.37
C LEU A 56 1.83 -23.25 6.01
N GLY A 57 2.99 -22.81 5.51
CA GLY A 57 3.56 -23.29 4.26
C GLY A 57 2.77 -22.87 3.02
N TYR A 58 2.03 -21.75 3.07
CA TYR A 58 1.33 -21.19 1.91
C TYR A 58 2.23 -20.16 1.20
N PRO A 59 2.89 -20.52 0.08
CA PRO A 59 3.88 -19.64 -0.57
C PRO A 59 3.25 -18.53 -1.41
N ALA A 60 1.93 -18.60 -1.66
CA ALA A 60 1.24 -17.69 -2.56
C ALA A 60 0.26 -16.79 -1.79
N ARG A 61 0.24 -15.50 -2.16
CA ARG A 61 -0.72 -14.52 -1.67
C ARG A 61 -1.57 -13.99 -2.82
N ALA A 62 -2.88 -14.22 -2.75
CA ALA A 62 -3.82 -13.65 -3.72
C ALA A 62 -4.20 -12.22 -3.30
N ILE A 63 -4.09 -11.27 -4.22
CA ILE A 63 -4.53 -9.87 -4.05
C ILE A 63 -5.77 -9.67 -4.91
N LEU A 64 -6.94 -9.60 -4.27
CA LEU A 64 -8.25 -9.56 -4.95
C LEU A 64 -8.97 -8.24 -4.63
N PRO A 65 -8.66 -7.15 -5.35
CA PRO A 65 -9.40 -5.90 -5.18
C PRO A 65 -10.79 -6.01 -5.82
N TYR A 66 -11.84 -5.75 -5.04
CA TYR A 66 -13.24 -5.79 -5.51
C TYR A 66 -13.64 -4.53 -6.32
N THR A 67 -12.67 -3.84 -6.93
CA THR A 67 -12.91 -2.59 -7.66
C THR A 67 -12.05 -2.56 -8.93
N GLN A 68 -12.69 -2.36 -10.09
CA GLN A 68 -12.01 -2.33 -11.38
C GLN A 68 -10.92 -1.25 -11.45
N ALA A 69 -11.10 -0.12 -10.77
CA ALA A 69 -10.10 0.95 -10.71
C ALA A 69 -8.75 0.51 -10.11
N LEU A 70 -8.73 -0.59 -9.35
CA LEU A 70 -7.53 -1.15 -8.71
C LEU A 70 -6.97 -2.36 -9.45
N GLU A 71 -7.38 -2.61 -10.69
CA GLU A 71 -6.88 -3.72 -11.51
C GLU A 71 -5.35 -3.72 -11.63
N LYS A 72 -4.74 -2.54 -11.76
CA LYS A 72 -3.27 -2.38 -11.84
C LYS A 72 -2.55 -2.40 -10.48
N LEU A 73 -3.28 -2.53 -9.38
CA LEU A 73 -2.68 -2.60 -8.03
C LEU A 73 -1.94 -3.93 -7.83
N ALA A 74 -2.55 -5.05 -8.22
CA ALA A 74 -1.94 -6.37 -8.07
C ALA A 74 -0.59 -6.49 -8.82
N PRO A 75 -0.50 -6.10 -10.12
CA PRO A 75 0.79 -6.06 -10.82
C PRO A 75 1.82 -5.14 -10.17
N HIS A 76 1.41 -4.01 -9.60
CA HIS A 76 2.33 -3.08 -8.94
C HIS A 76 2.91 -3.65 -7.64
N ILE A 77 2.14 -4.43 -6.89
CA ILE A 77 2.61 -5.09 -5.64
C ILE A 77 3.50 -6.31 -5.94
N GLN A 78 3.34 -6.93 -7.11
CA GLN A 78 4.14 -8.09 -7.52
C GLN A 78 5.58 -7.72 -7.94
N GLN A 79 5.86 -6.44 -8.27
CA GLN A 79 7.18 -5.97 -8.68
C GLN A 79 8.19 -6.02 -7.52
#